data_AF-A0A2V8P350-F1
#
_entry.id   AF-A0A2V8P350-F1
#
_cell.length_a   1.000
_cell.length_b   1.000
_cell.length_c   1.000
_cell.angle_alpha   90.00
_cell.angle_beta   90.00
_cell.angle_gamma   90.00
#
_symmetry.space_group_name_H-M   'P 1'
#
loop_
_entity.id
_entity.type
_entity.pdbx_description
1 polymer ?
#
loop_
_entity_poly.entity_id
_entity_poly.type
_entity_poly.pdbx_seq_one_letter_code
_entity_poly.pdbx_strand_id
1 'polypeptide(L)'
;MISFIGLRWIGRPPELAINPGSEEIGAHLFFAKFASQITAGLFLAFFAFFMLLLFVVILRRERLALIPLWLLILALSALITQANVMMVPLVALDAFILVFVLYRYGLLALAFALFVSHLWVFFPVTSDFTAWYATDFTISLVICIALAGYGFYTSLGGQPVFKGGLLQE
;
A
#
# COMPACT_ATOMS: atom_id res chain seq x y z
N MET A 1 -23.51 7.21 6.11
CA MET A 1 -23.02 6.25 5.10
C MET A 1 -24.08 5.97 4.01
N ILE A 2 -24.78 7.00 3.50
CA ILE A 2 -25.78 6.87 2.40
C ILE A 2 -25.81 8.16 1.54
N SER A 3 -24.65 8.74 1.21
CA SER A 3 -24.59 9.92 0.32
C SER A 3 -23.47 9.74 -0.69
N PHE A 4 -23.60 8.77 -1.59
CA PHE A 4 -22.59 8.53 -2.65
C PHE A 4 -23.22 8.31 -4.03
N ILE A 5 -24.48 8.74 -4.23
CA ILE A 5 -25.14 8.70 -5.54
C ILE A 5 -25.80 10.06 -5.79
N GLY A 6 -24.97 11.10 -5.89
CA GLY A 6 -25.41 12.41 -6.37
C GLY A 6 -25.69 12.37 -7.88
N LEU A 7 -26.83 12.92 -8.28
CA LEU A 7 -27.30 12.98 -9.67
C LEU A 7 -26.32 13.81 -10.54
N ARG A 8 -25.51 13.14 -11.38
CA ARG A 8 -24.46 13.74 -12.23
C ARG A 8 -24.96 14.84 -13.19
N TRP A 9 -26.26 14.88 -13.47
CA TRP A 9 -26.88 15.85 -14.39
C TRP A 9 -27.08 17.26 -13.81
N ILE A 10 -26.79 17.49 -12.53
CA ILE A 10 -26.84 18.83 -11.90
C ILE A 10 -25.54 19.63 -12.16
N GLY A 11 -24.58 19.07 -12.90
CA GLY A 11 -23.31 19.75 -13.18
C GLY A 11 -22.40 19.89 -11.96
N ARG A 12 -22.69 19.15 -10.87
CA ARG A 12 -21.80 19.06 -9.73
C ARG A 12 -20.61 18.17 -10.08
N PRO A 13 -19.37 18.58 -9.76
CA PRO A 13 -18.22 17.72 -9.96
C PRO A 13 -18.40 16.44 -9.13
N PRO A 14 -17.89 15.28 -9.61
CA PRO A 14 -17.92 14.04 -8.84
C PRO A 14 -17.27 14.26 -7.47
N GLU A 15 -17.98 13.85 -6.41
CA GLU A 15 -17.55 14.05 -5.03
C GLU A 15 -16.24 13.29 -4.77
N LEU A 16 -15.22 14.03 -4.35
CA LEU A 16 -13.96 13.49 -3.89
C LEU A 16 -14.09 13.05 -2.43
N ALA A 17 -13.68 11.83 -2.11
CA ALA A 17 -13.45 11.45 -0.74
C ALA A 17 -12.30 12.31 -0.18
N ILE A 18 -12.56 13.06 0.90
CA ILE A 18 -11.56 13.90 1.54
C ILE A 18 -10.52 12.99 2.19
N ASN A 19 -9.34 12.94 1.59
CA ASN A 19 -8.15 12.27 2.10
C ASN A 19 -6.93 13.22 1.96
N PRO A 20 -5.79 12.93 2.60
CA PRO A 20 -4.60 13.77 2.49
C PRO A 20 -4.13 13.99 1.04
N GLY A 21 -4.43 13.06 0.12
CA GLY A 21 -4.16 13.20 -1.30
C GLY A 21 -5.05 14.21 -2.03
N SER A 22 -6.28 14.40 -1.54
CA SER A 22 -7.33 15.20 -2.18
C SER A 22 -7.16 16.70 -2.04
N GLU A 23 -6.37 17.16 -1.05
CA GLU A 23 -6.13 18.58 -0.77
C GLU A 23 -5.16 19.23 -1.78
N GLU A 24 -4.38 18.42 -2.51
CA GLU A 24 -3.33 18.89 -3.42
C GLU A 24 -3.52 18.36 -4.85
N ILE A 25 -4.75 18.16 -5.33
CA ILE A 25 -4.96 17.58 -6.67
C ILE A 25 -4.68 18.63 -7.75
N GLY A 26 -3.66 18.36 -8.56
CA GLY A 26 -3.36 19.06 -9.81
C GLY A 26 -2.48 18.17 -10.69
N ALA A 27 -2.84 18.03 -11.98
CA ALA A 27 -2.14 17.11 -12.90
C ALA A 27 -0.62 17.37 -13.01
N HIS A 28 -0.18 18.61 -12.76
CA HIS A 28 1.23 19.00 -12.75
C HIS A 28 2.01 18.49 -11.52
N LEU A 29 1.32 18.10 -10.45
CA LEU A 29 1.93 17.60 -9.20
C LEU A 29 2.03 16.08 -9.16
N PHE A 30 1.47 15.36 -10.14
CA PHE A 30 1.44 13.89 -10.15
C PHE A 30 2.84 13.29 -9.94
N PHE A 31 3.82 13.68 -10.75
CA PHE A 31 5.17 13.11 -10.68
C PHE A 31 5.87 13.40 -9.36
N ALA A 32 5.72 14.61 -8.82
CA ALA A 32 6.31 14.99 -7.54
C ALA A 32 5.70 14.17 -6.39
N LYS A 33 4.37 14.04 -6.36
CA LYS A 33 3.66 13.21 -5.39
C LYS A 33 3.97 11.73 -5.52
N PHE A 34 4.03 11.23 -6.75
CA PHE A 34 4.36 9.84 -7.02
C PHE A 34 5.78 9.51 -6.55
N ALA A 35 6.75 10.38 -6.85
CA ALA A 35 8.12 10.25 -6.37
C ALA A 35 8.20 10.28 -4.84
N SER A 36 7.43 11.16 -4.18
CA SER A 36 7.40 11.20 -2.71
C SER A 36 6.83 9.92 -2.10
N GLN A 37 5.89 9.24 -2.77
CA GLN A 37 5.40 7.93 -2.31
C GLN A 37 6.45 6.83 -2.38
N ILE A 38 7.31 6.85 -3.41
CA ILE A 38 8.45 5.92 -3.50
C ILE A 38 9.39 6.14 -2.31
N THR A 39 9.76 7.39 -2.05
CA THR A 39 10.64 7.75 -0.93
C THR A 39 10.01 7.36 0.41
N ALA A 40 8.71 7.62 0.60
CA ALA A 40 7.99 7.30 1.82
C ALA A 40 7.90 5.77 2.04
N GLY A 41 7.57 4.99 1.00
CA GLY A 41 7.50 3.53 1.08
C GLY A 41 8.86 2.90 1.43
N LEU A 42 9.94 3.38 0.80
CA LEU A 42 11.30 2.95 1.13
C LEU A 42 11.67 3.33 2.56
N PHE A 43 11.46 4.58 2.96
CA PHE A 43 11.78 5.06 4.30
C PHE A 43 11.07 4.25 5.38
N LEU A 44 9.76 4.03 5.24
CA LEU A 44 8.98 3.23 6.20
C LEU A 44 9.43 1.77 6.24
N ALA A 45 9.79 1.17 5.09
CA ALA A 45 10.29 -0.20 5.06
C ALA A 45 11.65 -0.32 5.77
N PHE A 46 12.57 0.60 5.50
CA PHE A 46 13.86 0.66 6.20
C PHE A 46 13.67 0.93 7.69
N PHE A 47 12.76 1.82 8.06
CA PHE A 47 12.44 2.10 9.46
C PHE A 47 11.91 0.85 10.16
N ALA A 48 10.95 0.14 9.56
CA ALA A 48 10.40 -1.10 10.12
C ALA A 48 11.47 -2.20 10.25
N PHE A 49 12.33 -2.34 9.24
CA PHE A 49 13.45 -3.29 9.27
C PHE A 49 14.48 -2.92 10.35
N PHE A 50 14.84 -1.65 10.47
CA PHE A 50 15.74 -1.18 11.52
C PHE A 50 15.14 -1.38 12.91
N MET A 51 13.85 -1.09 13.11
CA MET A 51 13.15 -1.37 14.36
C MET A 51 13.10 -2.86 14.68
N LEU A 52 12.89 -3.71 13.67
CA LEU A 52 12.98 -5.16 13.85
C LEU A 52 14.37 -5.54 14.36
N LEU A 53 15.44 -5.10 13.69
CA LEU A 53 16.81 -5.38 14.11
C LEU A 53 17.09 -4.88 15.53
N LEU A 54 16.64 -3.67 15.86
CA LEU A 54 16.76 -3.11 17.21
C LEU A 54 16.09 -4.01 18.24
N PHE A 55 14.85 -4.46 17.98
CA PHE A 55 14.16 -5.39 18.88
C PHE A 55 14.83 -6.75 18.94
N VAL A 56 15.39 -7.27 17.84
CA VAL A 56 16.17 -8.52 17.85
C VAL A 56 17.41 -8.38 18.73
N VAL A 57 18.12 -7.25 18.66
CA VAL A 57 19.30 -6.97 19.48
C VAL A 57 18.94 -6.86 20.97
N ILE A 58 17.84 -6.18 21.31
CA ILE A 58 17.41 -5.99 22.70
C ILE A 58 16.85 -7.29 23.30
N LEU A 59 15.92 -7.96 22.60
CA LEU A 59 15.24 -9.17 23.11
C LEU A 59 16.09 -10.43 22.92
N ARG A 60 17.13 -10.38 22.08
CA ARG A 60 18.02 -11.50 21.72
C ARG A 60 17.30 -12.71 21.12
N ARG A 61 16.06 -12.53 20.66
CA ARG A 61 15.22 -13.59 20.09
C ARG A 61 14.42 -13.04 18.92
N GLU A 62 14.74 -13.52 17.72
CA GLU A 62 14.14 -13.09 16.46
C GLU A 62 12.60 -13.17 16.47
N ARG A 63 12.06 -14.32 16.89
CA ARG A 63 10.60 -14.54 16.90
C ARG A 63 9.86 -13.65 17.89
N LEU A 64 10.49 -13.31 19.03
CA LEU A 64 9.88 -12.44 20.03
C LEU A 64 9.90 -10.98 19.59
N ALA A 65 10.86 -10.56 18.75
CA ALA A 65 10.97 -9.21 18.22
C ALA A 65 9.82 -8.82 17.26
N LEU A 66 9.11 -9.81 16.70
CA LEU A 66 7.96 -9.57 15.83
C LEU A 66 6.76 -8.96 16.59
N ILE A 67 6.58 -9.34 17.86
CA ILE A 67 5.47 -8.85 18.69
C ILE A 67 5.57 -7.34 18.96
N PRO A 68 6.68 -6.78 19.49
CA PRO A 68 6.80 -5.35 19.70
C PRO A 68 6.79 -4.57 18.38
N LEU A 69 7.33 -5.13 17.29
CA LEU A 69 7.22 -4.50 15.97
C LEU A 69 5.77 -4.39 15.50
N TRP A 70 5.00 -5.46 15.63
CA TRP A 70 3.59 -5.48 15.29
C TRP A 70 2.79 -4.48 16.14
N LEU A 71 3.04 -4.43 17.45
CA LEU A 71 2.42 -3.46 18.35
C LEU A 71 2.79 -2.02 17.97
N LEU A 72 4.04 -1.76 17.58
CA LEU A 72 4.49 -0.45 17.12
C LEU A 72 3.75 -0.01 15.85
N ILE A 73 3.69 -0.87 14.83
CA ILE A 73 3.01 -0.56 13.57
C ILE A 73 1.50 -0.39 13.79
N LEU A 74 0.88 -1.25 14.60
CA LEU A 74 -0.53 -1.11 15.00
C LEU A 74 -0.79 0.24 15.67
N ALA A 75 0.03 0.63 16.65
CA ALA A 75 -0.14 1.87 17.39
C ALA A 75 0.00 3.10 16.47
N LEU A 76 1.02 3.11 15.60
CA LEU A 76 1.22 4.18 14.63
C LEU A 76 0.06 4.27 13.62
N SER A 77 -0.37 3.12 13.08
CA SER A 77 -1.46 3.06 12.11
C SER A 77 -2.78 3.53 12.73
N ALA A 78 -3.10 3.08 13.93
CA ALA A 78 -4.30 3.49 14.66
C ALA A 78 -4.31 4.99 14.96
N LEU A 79 -3.15 5.58 15.24
CA LEU A 79 -3.00 7.03 15.46
C LEU A 79 -3.22 7.82 14.16
N ILE A 80 -2.61 7.37 13.05
CA ILE A 80 -2.71 8.02 11.73
C ILE A 80 -4.16 7.99 11.22
N THR A 81 -4.83 6.84 11.33
CA THR A 81 -6.20 6.68 10.82
C THR A 81 -7.27 7.16 11.80
N GLN A 82 -6.88 7.65 12.98
CA GLN A 82 -7.79 7.97 14.10
C GLN A 82 -8.80 6.83 14.35
N ALA A 83 -8.31 5.61 14.45
CA ALA A 83 -9.13 4.41 14.51
C ALA A 83 -10.05 4.38 15.74
N ASN A 84 -11.34 4.16 15.53
CA ASN A 84 -12.27 3.80 16.61
C ASN A 84 -12.07 2.33 17.02
N VAL A 85 -12.53 1.94 18.21
CA VAL A 85 -12.46 0.57 18.76
C VAL A 85 -12.96 -0.49 17.77
N MET A 86 -14.00 -0.17 16.97
CA MET A 86 -14.53 -1.07 15.93
C MET A 86 -13.55 -1.32 14.77
N MET A 87 -12.64 -0.38 14.48
CA MET A 87 -11.64 -0.49 13.41
C MET A 87 -10.36 -1.19 13.87
N VAL A 88 -10.13 -1.29 15.19
CA VAL A 88 -8.91 -1.89 15.76
C VAL A 88 -8.61 -3.29 15.20
N PRO A 89 -9.58 -4.22 15.05
CA PRO A 89 -9.30 -5.53 14.47
C PRO A 89 -8.77 -5.46 13.02
N LEU A 90 -9.29 -4.52 12.22
CA LEU A 90 -8.87 -4.33 10.83
C LEU A 90 -7.45 -3.73 10.76
N VAL A 91 -7.17 -2.71 11.58
CA VAL A 91 -5.85 -2.08 11.67
C VAL A 91 -4.80 -3.07 12.21
N ALA A 92 -5.19 -3.90 13.17
CA ALA A 92 -4.37 -4.98 13.71
C ALA A 92 -4.02 -6.03 12.65
N LEU A 93 -4.98 -6.39 11.81
CA LEU A 93 -4.77 -7.29 10.69
C LEU A 93 -3.82 -6.69 9.64
N ASP A 94 -4.01 -5.41 9.28
CA ASP A 94 -3.13 -4.71 8.34
C ASP A 94 -1.68 -4.65 8.85
N ALA A 95 -1.48 -4.23 10.11
CA ALA A 95 -0.17 -4.25 10.75
C ALA A 95 0.45 -5.66 10.78
N PHE A 96 -0.37 -6.70 11.01
CA PHE A 96 0.08 -8.09 10.99
C PHE A 96 0.58 -8.50 9.60
N ILE A 97 -0.15 -8.15 8.55
CA ILE A 97 0.23 -8.44 7.16
C ILE A 97 1.57 -7.79 6.84
N LEU A 98 1.78 -6.52 7.22
CA LEU A 98 3.05 -5.82 6.98
C LEU A 98 4.24 -6.50 7.68
N VAL A 99 4.09 -6.85 8.97
CA VAL A 99 5.14 -7.58 9.71
C VAL A 99 5.39 -8.96 9.11
N PHE A 100 4.32 -9.67 8.72
CA PHE A 100 4.42 -10.97 8.08
C PHE A 100 5.15 -10.88 6.75
N VAL A 101 4.86 -9.87 5.92
CA VAL A 101 5.54 -9.64 4.65
C VAL A 101 7.02 -9.38 4.86
N LEU A 102 7.37 -8.52 5.83
CA LEU A 102 8.77 -8.25 6.16
C LEU A 102 9.49 -9.52 6.60
N TYR A 103 8.87 -10.31 7.48
CA TYR A 103 9.46 -11.54 8.01
C TYR A 103 9.60 -12.63 6.95
N ARG A 104 8.62 -12.79 6.06
CA ARG A 104 8.55 -13.91 5.11
C ARG A 104 9.20 -13.60 3.76
N TYR A 105 9.00 -12.39 3.24
CA TYR A 105 9.39 -11.98 1.88
C TYR A 105 10.49 -10.92 1.87
N GLY A 106 10.80 -10.30 3.02
CA GLY A 106 11.93 -9.40 3.20
C GLY A 106 11.62 -7.93 2.89
N LEU A 107 12.68 -7.11 2.92
CA LEU A 107 12.61 -5.66 2.85
C LEU A 107 12.01 -5.13 1.54
N LEU A 108 12.41 -5.70 0.40
CA LEU A 108 11.94 -5.22 -0.91
C LEU A 108 10.44 -5.42 -1.08
N ALA A 109 9.92 -6.58 -0.64
CA ALA A 109 8.49 -6.87 -0.67
C ALA A 109 7.69 -5.92 0.24
N LEU A 110 8.20 -5.63 1.44
CA LEU A 110 7.59 -4.65 2.34
C LEU A 110 7.60 -3.23 1.71
N ALA A 111 8.72 -2.81 1.14
CA ALA A 111 8.83 -1.49 0.49
C ALA A 111 7.80 -1.33 -0.63
N PHE A 112 7.61 -2.37 -1.45
CA PHE A 112 6.60 -2.35 -2.49
C PHE A 112 5.17 -2.37 -1.93
N ALA A 113 4.90 -3.17 -0.90
CA ALA A 113 3.59 -3.22 -0.24
C ALA A 113 3.19 -1.85 0.36
N LEU A 114 4.13 -1.19 1.05
CA LEU A 114 3.92 0.14 1.62
C LEU A 114 3.76 1.21 0.53
N PHE A 115 4.56 1.13 -0.54
CA PHE A 115 4.42 2.02 -1.69
C PHE A 115 3.01 1.91 -2.30
N VAL A 116 2.52 0.70 -2.57
CA VAL A 116 1.17 0.49 -3.13
C VAL A 116 0.08 0.96 -2.16
N SER A 117 0.23 0.68 -0.86
CA SER A 117 -0.69 1.16 0.17
C SER A 117 -0.80 2.68 0.19
N HIS A 118 0.34 3.38 0.12
CA HIS A 118 0.37 4.83 0.00
C HIS A 118 -0.27 5.34 -1.29
N LEU A 119 -0.06 4.69 -2.43
CA LEU A 119 -0.70 5.11 -3.66
C LEU A 119 -2.23 5.15 -3.51
N TRP A 120 -2.83 4.21 -2.78
CA TRP A 120 -4.28 4.19 -2.56
C TRP A 120 -4.78 5.32 -1.65
N VAL A 121 -3.93 5.75 -0.71
CA VAL A 121 -4.23 6.86 0.21
C VAL A 121 -4.10 8.21 -0.50
N PHE A 122 -3.10 8.36 -1.37
CA PHE A 122 -2.77 9.65 -2.01
C PHE A 122 -3.35 9.82 -3.41
N PHE A 123 -3.74 8.73 -4.08
CA PHE A 123 -4.45 8.74 -5.37
C PHE A 123 -5.84 8.13 -5.19
N PRO A 124 -6.92 8.92 -5.32
CA PRO A 124 -8.28 8.46 -5.05
C PRO A 124 -8.68 7.30 -5.97
N VAL A 125 -8.81 6.10 -5.40
CA VAL A 125 -9.29 4.92 -6.11
C VAL A 125 -10.74 5.15 -6.52
N THR A 126 -11.05 5.00 -7.81
CA THR A 126 -12.40 5.24 -8.34
C THR A 126 -12.77 4.21 -9.40
N SER A 127 -14.04 3.80 -9.40
CA SER A 127 -14.65 3.04 -10.51
C SER A 127 -15.19 3.95 -11.61
N ASP A 128 -15.28 5.26 -11.34
CA ASP A 128 -15.70 6.26 -12.30
C ASP A 128 -14.50 6.85 -13.06
N PHE A 129 -14.12 6.20 -14.16
CA PHE A 129 -13.02 6.66 -15.01
C PHE A 129 -13.30 7.97 -15.76
N THR A 130 -14.55 8.47 -15.72
CA THR A 130 -14.90 9.78 -16.30
C THR A 130 -14.66 10.94 -15.34
N ALA A 131 -14.35 10.65 -14.07
CA ALA A 131 -14.06 11.67 -13.09
C ALA A 131 -12.74 12.38 -13.40
N TRP A 132 -12.69 13.69 -13.12
CA TRP A 132 -11.53 14.54 -13.45
C TRP A 132 -10.23 14.13 -12.75
N TYR A 133 -10.33 13.41 -11.62
CA TYR A 133 -9.20 12.87 -10.85
C TYR A 133 -8.87 11.40 -11.19
N ALA A 134 -9.66 10.75 -12.04
CA ALA A 134 -9.46 9.34 -12.38
C ALA A 134 -8.17 9.10 -13.18
N THR A 135 -7.65 10.12 -13.84
CA THR A 135 -6.39 10.07 -14.60
C THR A 135 -5.22 9.66 -13.71
N ASP A 136 -5.06 10.29 -12.55
CA ASP A 136 -3.94 10.04 -11.64
C ASP A 136 -4.01 8.62 -11.04
N PHE A 137 -5.21 8.17 -10.70
CA PHE A 137 -5.46 6.79 -10.29
C PHE A 137 -5.13 5.79 -11.42
N THR A 138 -5.54 6.08 -12.65
CA THR A 138 -5.33 5.17 -13.78
C THR A 138 -3.83 5.04 -14.10
N ILE A 139 -3.10 6.16 -14.11
CA ILE A 139 -1.65 6.15 -14.34
C ILE A 139 -0.93 5.36 -13.24
N SER A 140 -1.23 5.63 -11.97
CA SER A 140 -0.62 4.89 -10.86
C SER A 140 -0.95 3.40 -10.89
N LEU A 141 -2.19 3.02 -11.24
CA LEU A 141 -2.60 1.62 -11.42
C LEU A 141 -1.82 0.92 -12.54
N VAL A 142 -1.68 1.56 -13.70
CA VAL A 142 -0.90 1.01 -14.83
C VAL A 142 0.56 0.79 -14.44
N ILE A 143 1.17 1.73 -13.71
CA ILE A 143 2.55 1.58 -13.22
C ILE A 143 2.65 0.38 -12.25
N CYS A 144 1.69 0.23 -11.32
CA CYS A 144 1.65 -0.92 -10.41
C CYS A 144 1.52 -2.26 -11.15
N ILE A 145 0.65 -2.34 -12.17
CA ILE A 145 0.48 -3.55 -12.98
C ILE A 145 1.76 -3.85 -13.77
N ALA A 146 2.40 -2.82 -14.34
CA ALA A 146 3.66 -2.98 -15.05
C ALA A 146 4.78 -3.48 -14.13
N LEU A 147 4.88 -2.93 -12.91
CA LEU A 147 5.85 -3.36 -11.91
C LEU A 147 5.56 -4.77 -11.41
N ALA A 148 4.30 -5.15 -11.22
CA ALA A 148 3.90 -6.51 -10.85
C ALA A 148 4.22 -7.51 -11.96
N GLY A 149 3.93 -7.18 -13.22
CA GLY A 149 4.26 -7.99 -14.38
C GLY A 149 5.77 -8.14 -14.56
N TYR A 150 6.53 -7.06 -14.39
CA TYR A 150 7.99 -7.08 -14.39
C TYR A 150 8.54 -7.93 -13.24
N GLY A 151 8.06 -7.72 -12.02
CA GLY A 151 8.45 -8.50 -10.84
C GLY A 151 8.17 -10.00 -11.03
N PHE A 152 7.00 -10.34 -11.55
CA PHE A 152 6.65 -11.71 -11.93
C PHE A 152 7.64 -12.26 -12.97
N TYR A 153 7.83 -11.56 -14.09
CA TYR A 153 8.77 -11.97 -15.14
C TYR A 153 10.20 -12.18 -14.61
N THR A 154 10.71 -11.26 -13.79
CA THR A 154 12.04 -11.41 -13.17
C THR A 154 12.12 -12.59 -12.20
N SER A 155 11.03 -12.86 -11.48
CA SER A 155 10.95 -13.98 -10.53
C SER A 155 10.90 -15.35 -11.22
N LEU A 156 10.49 -15.42 -12.50
CA LEU A 156 10.54 -16.68 -13.27
C LEU A 156 11.98 -17.14 -13.55
N GLY A 157 12.97 -16.24 -13.51
CA GLY A 157 14.38 -16.63 -13.65
C GLY A 157 14.70 -17.39 -14.95
N GLY A 158 13.98 -17.08 -16.04
CA GLY A 158 14.13 -17.77 -17.34
C GLY A 158 13.34 -19.07 -17.49
N GLN A 159 12.54 -19.46 -16.49
CA GLN A 159 11.59 -20.56 -16.63
C GLN A 159 10.38 -20.14 -17.50
N PRO A 160 9.83 -21.04 -18.33
CA PRO A 160 8.64 -20.74 -19.11
C PRO A 160 7.37 -20.81 -18.24
N VAL A 161 6.50 -19.79 -18.36
CA VAL A 161 5.25 -19.63 -17.58
C VAL A 161 4.30 -20.85 -17.76
N PHE A 162 4.27 -21.43 -18.95
CA PHE A 162 3.32 -22.46 -19.34
C PHE A 162 4.02 -23.66 -20.02
N LYS A 163 4.98 -24.32 -19.34
CA LYS A 163 5.36 -25.70 -19.75
C LYS A 163 4.39 -26.69 -19.12
N GLY A 164 3.59 -27.35 -19.97
CA GLY A 164 2.52 -28.27 -19.61
C GLY A 164 3.00 -29.55 -18.92
N GLY A 165 3.10 -29.50 -17.60
CA GLY A 165 3.34 -30.68 -16.76
C GLY A 165 2.59 -30.65 -15.42
N LEU A 166 1.59 -29.77 -15.27
CA LEU A 166 0.84 -29.61 -14.00
C LEU A 166 -0.39 -30.52 -13.88
N LEU A 167 -0.58 -31.50 -14.78
CA LEU A 167 -1.63 -32.53 -14.68
C LEU A 167 -1.15 -33.89 -15.26
N GLN A 168 -0.11 -34.48 -14.65
CA GLN A 168 0.14 -35.92 -14.76
C GLN A 168 0.57 -36.46 -13.40
N GLU A 169 -0.38 -36.54 -12.48
CA GLU A 169 -0.59 -37.71 -11.61
C GLU A 169 -2.10 -37.97 -11.52
#